data_AF-A0A1V4IJ04-F1
#
_entry.id   AF-A0A1V4IJ04-F1
#
_cell.length_a   1.000
_cell.length_b   1.000
_cell.length_c   1.000
_cell.angle_alpha   90.00
_cell.angle_beta   90.00
_cell.angle_gamma   90.00
#
_symmetry.space_group_name_H-M   'P 1'
#
loop_
_entity.id
_entity.type
_entity.pdbx_description
1 polymer ?
#
loop_
_entity_poly.entity_id
_entity_poly.type
_entity_poly.pdbx_seq_one_letter_code
_entity_poly.pdbx_strand_id
1 'polypeptide(L)' 'MKKAIEVREGRVCKYDWILCPVCGNKTRDKIGVDTVLENFPLFCPKCKQETIINAKQLNISVIKEPDAKTQSR' A
#
# COMPACT_ATOMS: atom_id res chain seq x y z
N MET A 1 4.27 -21.52 5.27
CA MET A 1 3.87 -21.62 3.85
C MET A 1 4.57 -20.51 3.08
N LYS A 2 5.83 -20.76 2.67
CA LYS A 2 6.66 -19.78 1.98
C LYS A 2 6.24 -19.81 0.50
N LYS A 3 5.52 -18.80 0.01
CA LYS A 3 5.26 -18.70 -1.43
C LYS A 3 6.58 -18.35 -2.11
N ALA A 4 7.10 -19.33 -2.82
CA ALA A 4 8.13 -19.17 -3.82
C ALA A 4 7.64 -18.12 -4.83
N ILE A 5 8.42 -17.06 -5.00
CA ILE A 5 8.21 -16.08 -6.05
C ILE A 5 9.13 -16.53 -7.17
N GLU A 6 8.51 -17.09 -8.21
CA GLU A 6 9.15 -17.61 -9.40
C GLU A 6 9.93 -16.48 -10.08
N VAL A 7 11.27 -16.59 -10.10
CA VAL A 7 12.15 -15.66 -10.80
C VAL A 7 12.03 -15.95 -12.30
N ARG A 8 11.25 -15.12 -13.01
CA ARG A 8 11.28 -15.04 -14.47
C ARG A 8 11.86 -13.70 -14.88
N GLU A 9 13.12 -13.69 -15.28
CA GLU A 9 13.78 -12.55 -15.93
C GLU A 9 13.04 -12.20 -17.23
N GLY A 10 12.83 -10.90 -17.51
CA GLY A 10 12.36 -10.47 -18.82
C GLY A 10 11.53 -9.18 -18.94
N ARG A 11 11.32 -8.42 -17.86
CA ARG A 11 11.04 -6.96 -17.84
C ARG A 11 10.72 -6.57 -16.39
N VAL A 12 11.71 -6.08 -15.66
CA VAL A 12 11.41 -5.40 -14.39
C VAL A 12 10.92 -4.01 -14.76
N CYS A 13 9.61 -3.86 -14.93
CA CYS A 13 8.99 -2.55 -14.77
C CYS A 13 9.33 -2.11 -13.34
N LYS A 14 10.31 -1.21 -13.19
CA LYS A 14 10.89 -0.81 -11.89
C LYS A 14 9.87 -0.22 -10.91
N TYR A 15 8.63 0.01 -11.34
CA TYR A 15 7.60 0.74 -10.63
C TYR A 15 6.23 0.10 -10.84
N ASP A 16 5.51 -0.11 -9.74
CA ASP A 16 4.11 -0.51 -9.72
C ASP A 16 3.23 0.59 -9.13
N TRP A 17 1.95 0.59 -9.52
CA TRP A 17 0.97 1.51 -8.97
C TRP A 17 0.47 1.00 -7.63
N ILE A 18 0.40 1.88 -6.63
CA ILE A 18 -0.22 1.56 -5.36
C ILE A 18 -1.74 1.44 -5.59
N LEU A 19 -2.31 0.30 -5.20
CA LEU A 19 -3.76 0.11 -5.20
C LEU A 19 -4.30 0.52 -3.83
N CYS A 20 -5.41 1.25 -3.82
CA CYS A 20 -6.05 1.64 -2.57
C CYS A 20 -6.56 0.39 -1.83
N PRO A 21 -6.22 0.18 -0.56
CA PRO A 21 -6.67 -0.99 0.21
C PRO A 21 -8.18 -0.99 0.50
N VAL A 22 -8.84 0.18 0.38
CA VAL A 22 -10.28 0.33 0.65
C VAL A 22 -11.13 0.01 -0.58
N CYS A 23 -10.72 0.47 -1.76
CA CYS A 23 -11.54 0.35 -2.99
C CYS A 23 -10.86 -0.40 -4.14
N GLY A 24 -9.59 -0.81 -4.01
CA GLY A 24 -8.83 -1.48 -5.06
C GLY A 24 -8.52 -0.60 -6.29
N ASN A 25 -8.89 0.69 -6.29
CA ASN A 25 -8.57 1.57 -7.40
C ASN A 25 -7.08 1.93 -7.41
N LYS A 26 -6.55 2.15 -8.61
CA LYS A 26 -5.20 2.72 -8.80
C LYS A 26 -5.14 4.09 -8.16
N THR A 27 -4.16 4.29 -7.28
CA THR A 27 -3.82 5.61 -6.76
C THR A 27 -2.84 6.32 -7.70
N ARG A 28 -2.55 7.59 -7.41
CA ARG A 28 -1.63 8.40 -8.22
C ARG A 28 -0.16 8.11 -7.91
N ASP A 29 0.11 7.39 -6.82
CA ASP A 29 1.45 7.08 -6.35
C ASP A 29 1.97 5.78 -6.97
N LYS A 30 3.20 5.84 -7.48
CA LYS A 30 3.96 4.69 -7.95
C LYS A 30 5.06 4.40 -6.95
N ILE A 31 5.29 3.13 -6.68
CA ILE A 31 6.38 2.68 -5.84
C ILE A 31 7.32 1.80 -6.65
N GLY A 32 8.62 1.99 -6.45
CA GLY A 32 9.63 1.13 -7.04
C GLY A 32 10.14 0.05 -6.09
N VAL A 33 10.94 -0.87 -6.61
CA VAL A 33 11.58 -1.93 -5.82
C VAL A 33 12.48 -1.36 -4.71
N ASP A 34 13.18 -0.27 -5.00
CA ASP A 34 14.09 0.41 -4.06
C ASP A 34 13.38 1.49 -3.21
N THR A 35 12.09 1.72 -3.45
CA THR A 35 11.33 2.74 -2.72
C THR A 35 10.76 2.15 -1.43
N VAL A 36 10.98 2.88 -0.33
CA VAL A 36 10.39 2.57 0.98
C VAL A 36 9.54 3.77 1.42
N LEU A 37 8.29 3.51 1.75
CA LEU A 37 7.36 4.46 2.34
C LEU A 37 7.02 3.97 3.75
N GLU A 38 7.23 4.80 4.75
CA GLU A 38 6.90 4.50 6.15
C GLU A 38 5.95 5.56 6.68
N ASN A 39 4.86 5.13 7.34
CA ASN A 39 3.79 6.00 7.85
C ASN A 39 3.29 7.01 6.80
N PHE A 40 3.17 6.57 5.55
CA PHE A 40 2.80 7.46 4.45
C PHE A 40 1.28 7.60 4.36
N PRO A 41 0.72 8.82 4.50
CA PRO A 41 -0.72 9.04 4.35
C PRO A 41 -1.11 8.98 2.86
N LEU A 42 -1.68 7.85 2.44
CA LEU A 42 -2.21 7.67 1.08
C LEU A 42 -3.64 8.20 1.00
N PHE A 43 -3.84 9.29 0.28
CA PHE A 43 -5.17 9.82 0.02
C PHE A 43 -5.84 9.14 -1.18
N CYS A 44 -7.06 8.63 -0.98
CA CYS A 44 -7.86 8.08 -2.07
C CYS A 44 -8.98 9.07 -2.47
N PRO A 45 -8.97 9.63 -3.70
CA PRO A 45 -10.01 10.56 -4.14
C PRO A 45 -11.40 9.92 -4.26
N LYS A 46 -11.48 8.58 -4.42
CA LYS A 46 -12.76 7.86 -4.44
C LYS A 46 -13.34 7.65 -3.04
N CYS A 47 -12.52 7.22 -2.09
CA CYS A 47 -12.95 7.00 -0.71
C CYS A 47 -13.07 8.32 0.08
N LYS A 48 -12.40 9.38 -0.38
CA LYS A 48 -12.26 10.67 0.32
C LYS A 48 -11.73 10.50 1.74
N GLN A 49 -10.89 9.49 1.93
CA GLN A 49 -10.24 9.16 3.19
C GLN A 49 -8.75 9.00 2.93
N GLU A 50 -7.98 9.35 3.95
CA GLU A 50 -6.56 9.06 4.04
C GLU A 50 -6.34 7.73 4.76
N THR A 51 -5.36 6.97 4.33
CA THR A 51 -4.97 5.72 4.96
C THR A 51 -3.48 5.68 5.11
N ILE A 52 -2.99 5.45 6.32
CA ILE A 52 -1.57 5.33 6.59
C ILE A 52 -1.10 3.97 6.07
N ILE A 53 -0.12 3.98 5.17
CA ILE A 53 0.47 2.77 4.60
C ILE A 53 1.97 2.73 4.84
N ASN A 54 2.48 1.51 4.98
CA ASN A 54 3.88 1.18 4.83
C ASN A 54 4.05 0.45 3.53
N ALA A 55 5.02 0.82 2.72
CA ALA A 55 5.32 0.11 1.50
C ALA A 55 6.81 -0.14 1.36
N LYS A 56 7.21 -1.39 1.11
CA LYS A 56 8.61 -1.81 1.01
C LYS A 56 8.77 -2.88 -0.05
N GLN A 57 9.64 -2.63 -1.03
CA GLN A 57 9.92 -3.57 -2.12
C GLN A 57 8.63 -4.03 -2.83
N LEU A 58 7.76 -3.08 -3.20
CA LEU A 58 6.43 -3.29 -3.80
C LEU A 58 5.39 -3.98 -2.88
N ASN A 59 5.72 -4.31 -1.63
CA ASN A 59 4.76 -4.82 -0.66
C ASN A 59 4.11 -3.67 0.09
N ILE A 60 2.79 -3.55 0.01
CA ILE A 60 2.01 -2.51 0.70
C ILE A 60 1.31 -3.14 1.90
N SER A 61 1.48 -2.53 3.07
CA SER A 61 0.86 -2.89 4.34
C SER A 61 0.10 -1.69 4.88
N VAL A 62 -1.14 -1.89 5.29
CA VAL A 62 -1.94 -0.83 5.89
C VAL A 62 -1.64 -0.74 7.37
N ILE A 63 -1.18 0.42 7.84
CA ILE A 63 -1.10 0.70 9.27
C ILE A 63 -2.49 1.14 9.66
N LYS A 64 -3.26 0.20 10.20
CA LYS A 64 -4.45 0.59 10.95
C LYS A 64 -3.95 1.05 12.31
N GLU A 65 -4.04 2.34 12.59
CA GLU A 65 -4.19 2.73 13.99
C GLU A 65 -5.37 1.91 14.52
N PRO A 66 -5.24 1.25 15.68
CA PRO A 66 -6.39 0.63 16.31
C PRO A 66 -7.38 1.77 16.56
N ASP A 67 -8.41 1.84 15.72
CA ASP A 67 -9.57 2.70 15.91
C ASP A 67 -9.94 2.61 17.38
N ALA A 68 -9.56 3.65 18.12
CA ALA A 68 -9.83 3.74 19.53
C ALA A 68 -11.34 3.83 19.58
N LYS A 69 -11.99 2.67 19.79
CA LYS A 69 -13.42 2.57 20.03
C LYS A 69 -13.73 3.58 21.12
N THR A 70 -14.21 4.75 20.72
CA THR A 70 -14.72 5.71 21.69
C THR A 70 -16.05 5.10 22.07
N GLN A 71 -16.00 4.27 23.12
CA GLN A 71 -17.16 3.68 23.74
C GLN A 71 -17.88 4.83 24.44
N SER A 72 -18.73 5.53 23.69
CA SER A 72 -19.71 6.42 24.27
C SER A 72 -20.63 5.57 25.15
N ARG A 73 -20.53 5.79 26.47
CA ARG A 73 -21.41 5.23 27.48
C ARG A 73 -22.67 6.09 27.59
#